data_AF-A0A094JSC0-F1
#
_entry.id   AF-A0A094JSC0-F1
#
_cell.length_a   1.000
_cell.length_b   1.000
_cell.length_c   1.000
_cell.angle_alpha   90.00
_cell.angle_beta   90.00
_cell.angle_gamma   90.00
#
_symmetry.space_group_name_H-M   'P 1'
#
loop_
_entity.id
_entity.type
_entity.pdbx_description
1 polymer ?
#
loop_
_entity_poly.entity_id
_entity_poly.type
_entity_poly.pdbx_seq_one_letter_code
_entity_poly.pdbx_strand_id
1 'polypeptide(L)'
;MWKGYGLILLSATGFAFIPIFALYAYDSGVTVTTLLFLRFALAALFFFLYLWLKEKNWKVSRSHLLYLFLLGGIFYMMQSSFYFQSVKYIPSSLAALLLYLNPIFV
;
A
#
# COMPACT_ATOMS: atom_id res chain seq x y z
N MET A 1 7.30 13.50 21.85
CA MET A 1 7.33 14.25 20.57
C MET A 1 8.36 13.69 19.59
N TRP A 2 9.65 13.63 19.94
CA TRP A 2 10.74 13.15 19.06
C TRP A 2 10.51 11.77 18.39
N LYS A 3 9.99 10.79 19.13
CA LYS A 3 9.66 9.46 18.59
C LYS A 3 8.63 9.49 17.45
N GLY A 4 7.67 10.43 17.50
CA GLY A 4 6.66 10.60 16.47
C GLY A 4 7.25 11.14 15.16
N TYR A 5 8.13 12.15 15.25
CA TYR A 5 8.82 12.70 14.07
C TYR A 5 9.67 11.64 13.36
N GLY A 6 10.38 10.80 14.12
CA GLY A 6 11.15 9.69 13.54
C GLY A 6 10.29 8.70 12.77
N LEU A 7 9.13 8.32 13.32
CA LEU A 7 8.19 7.42 12.64
C LEU A 7 7.60 8.03 11.36
N ILE A 8 7.32 9.34 11.37
CA ILE A 8 6.82 10.06 10.19
C ILE A 8 7.89 10.08 9.09
N LEU A 9 9.14 10.39 9.42
CA LEU A 9 10.23 10.40 8.44
C LEU A 9 10.47 9.02 7.85
N LEU A 10 10.44 7.97 8.67
CA LEU A 10 10.57 6.60 8.21
C LEU A 10 9.42 6.20 7.27
N SER A 11 8.19 6.56 7.61
CA SER A 11 7.03 6.30 6.76
C SER A 11 7.12 7.07 5.44
N ALA A 12 7.42 8.37 5.48
CA ALA A 12 7.52 9.24 4.32
C ALA A 12 8.61 8.77 3.35
N THR A 13 9.77 8.39 3.87
CA THR A 13 10.85 7.81 3.05
C THR A 13 10.42 6.50 2.40
N GLY A 14 9.79 5.59 3.17
CA GLY A 14 9.23 4.35 2.61
C GLY A 14 8.24 4.60 1.48
N PHE A 15 7.32 5.56 1.64
CA PHE A 15 6.35 5.94 0.61
C PHE A 15 7.02 6.55 -0.63
N ALA A 16 8.05 7.38 -0.47
CA ALA A 16 8.78 7.98 -1.59
C ALA A 16 9.50 6.94 -2.46
N PHE A 17 9.94 5.83 -1.88
CA PHE A 17 10.62 4.75 -2.62
C PHE A 17 9.68 3.85 -3.43
N ILE A 18 8.39 3.78 -3.10
CA ILE A 18 7.42 2.90 -3.78
C ILE A 18 7.44 3.04 -5.31
N PRO A 19 7.25 4.23 -5.90
CA PRO A 19 7.25 4.37 -7.35
C PRO A 19 8.63 4.11 -7.98
N ILE A 20 9.72 4.36 -7.25
CA ILE A 20 11.08 4.08 -7.73
C ILE A 20 11.26 2.57 -7.93
N PHE A 21 10.93 1.77 -6.91
CA PHE A 21 10.98 0.31 -7.04
C PHE A 21 9.99 -0.23 -8.07
N ALA A 22 8.84 0.42 -8.24
CA ALA A 22 7.87 0.08 -9.28
C ALA A 22 8.47 0.18 -10.69
N LEU A 23 9.15 1.29 -10.98
CA LEU A 23 9.80 1.52 -12.27
C LEU A 23 10.88 0.47 -12.55
N TYR A 24 11.76 0.19 -11.58
CA TYR A 24 12.77 -0.86 -11.71
C TYR A 24 12.16 -2.25 -12.00
N ALA A 25 11.04 -2.57 -11.35
CA ALA A 25 10.34 -3.83 -11.61
C ALA A 25 9.72 -3.86 -13.01
N TYR A 26 9.15 -2.74 -13.47
CA TYR A 26 8.61 -2.62 -14.83
C TYR A 26 9.68 -2.77 -15.91
N ASP A 27 10.87 -2.19 -15.68
CA ASP A 27 12.03 -2.35 -16.58
C ASP A 27 12.51 -3.80 -16.65
N SER A 28 12.31 -4.57 -15.59
CA SER A 28 12.58 -6.01 -15.54
C SER A 28 11.47 -6.86 -16.19
N GLY A 29 10.46 -6.24 -16.81
CA GLY A 29 9.33 -6.91 -17.46
C GLY A 29 8.20 -7.33 -16.51
N VAL A 30 8.24 -6.95 -15.23
CA VAL A 30 7.20 -7.32 -14.26
C VAL A 30 5.92 -6.54 -14.55
N THR A 31 4.80 -7.25 -14.59
CA THR A 31 3.48 -6.64 -14.79
C THR A 31 2.94 -6.02 -13.50
N VAL A 32 2.05 -5.01 -13.62
CA VAL A 32 1.41 -4.37 -12.45
C VAL A 32 0.74 -5.40 -11.55
N THR A 33 0.00 -6.33 -12.14
CA THR A 33 -0.71 -7.39 -11.41
C THR A 33 0.26 -8.24 -10.58
N THR A 34 1.40 -8.63 -11.15
CA THR A 34 2.42 -9.42 -10.45
C THR A 34 3.05 -8.62 -9.32
N LEU A 35 3.36 -7.34 -9.56
CA LEU A 35 3.93 -6.45 -8.55
C LEU A 35 2.97 -6.25 -7.36
N LEU A 36 1.69 -6.00 -7.64
CA LEU A 36 0.67 -5.86 -6.60
C LEU A 36 0.48 -7.16 -5.84
N PHE A 37 0.41 -8.29 -6.54
CA PHE A 37 0.28 -9.61 -5.91
C PHE A 37 1.42 -9.86 -4.92
N LEU A 38 2.67 -9.68 -5.36
CA LEU A 38 3.85 -9.85 -4.48
C LEU A 38 3.82 -8.87 -3.30
N ARG A 39 3.50 -7.59 -3.54
CA ARG A 39 3.43 -6.57 -2.49
C ARG A 39 2.39 -6.93 -1.43
N PHE A 40 1.18 -7.33 -1.85
CA PHE A 40 0.10 -7.70 -0.94
C PHE A 40 0.35 -9.02 -0.24
N ALA A 41 0.93 -10.01 -0.92
CA ALA A 41 1.31 -11.29 -0.31
C ALA A 41 2.37 -11.10 0.78
N LEU A 42 3.40 -10.30 0.51
CA LEU A 42 4.42 -9.96 1.50
C LEU A 42 3.83 -9.17 2.67
N ALA A 43 3.01 -8.15 2.40
CA ALA A 43 2.35 -7.38 3.44
C ALA A 43 1.44 -8.27 4.32
N ALA A 44 0.67 -9.16 3.71
CA ALA A 44 -0.16 -10.13 4.44
C ALA A 44 0.71 -11.05 5.31
N LEU A 45 1.79 -11.60 4.76
CA LEU A 45 2.72 -12.46 5.50
C LEU A 45 3.32 -11.75 6.71
N PHE A 46 3.85 -10.52 6.53
CA PHE A 46 4.39 -9.74 7.65
C PHE A 46 3.32 -9.39 8.68
N PHE A 47 2.12 -9.03 8.22
CA PHE A 47 1.02 -8.72 9.11
C PHE A 47 0.65 -9.94 9.95
N PHE A 48 0.34 -11.08 9.33
CA PHE A 48 0.01 -12.33 10.02
C PHE A 48 1.14 -12.83 10.94
N LEU A 49 2.40 -12.70 10.55
CA LEU A 49 3.55 -13.02 11.40
C LEU A 49 3.57 -12.14 12.65
N TYR A 50 3.35 -10.83 12.49
CA TYR A 50 3.25 -9.90 13.61
C TYR A 50 2.05 -10.22 14.52
N LEU A 51 0.93 -10.66 13.95
CA LEU A 51 -0.25 -11.08 14.71
C LEU A 51 0.05 -12.31 15.57
N TRP A 52 0.72 -13.30 14.97
CA TRP A 52 1.09 -14.54 15.63
C TRP A 52 2.02 -14.28 16.81
N LEU A 53 3.04 -13.43 16.63
CA LEU A 53 3.99 -13.06 17.68
C LEU A 53 3.36 -12.28 18.84
N LYS A 54 2.20 -11.63 18.64
CA LYS A 54 1.54 -10.83 19.67
C LYS A 54 0.51 -11.59 20.51
N GLU A 55 0.27 -12.88 20.22
CA GLU A 55 -0.63 -13.79 20.96
C GLU A 55 -1.97 -13.16 21.38
N LYS A 56 -2.52 -12.25 20.56
CA LYS A 56 -3.72 -11.51 20.93
C LYS A 56 -4.96 -12.29 20.52
N ASN A 57 -5.85 -12.57 21.49
CA ASN A 57 -7.14 -13.21 21.24
C ASN A 57 -7.96 -12.41 20.21
N TRP A 58 -8.06 -12.96 19.00
CA TRP A 58 -8.55 -12.26 17.83
C TRP A 58 -10.06 -12.47 17.65
N LYS A 59 -10.87 -11.73 18.40
CA LYS A 59 -12.34 -11.73 18.20
C LYS A 59 -12.73 -10.68 17.16
N VAL A 60 -12.61 -10.99 15.87
CA VAL A 60 -13.23 -10.15 14.81
C VAL A 60 -14.70 -10.51 14.68
N SER A 61 -15.59 -9.52 14.80
CA SER A 61 -16.99 -9.70 14.43
C SER A 61 -17.11 -9.92 12.91
N ARG A 62 -18.08 -10.72 12.46
CA ARG A 62 -18.36 -10.92 11.03
C ARG A 62 -18.59 -9.61 10.27
N SER A 63 -19.17 -8.61 10.94
CA SER A 63 -19.34 -7.25 10.40
C SER A 63 -18.00 -6.56 10.14
N HIS A 64 -17.06 -6.63 11.08
CA HIS A 64 -15.71 -6.08 10.91
C HIS A 64 -14.93 -6.77 9.80
N LEU A 65 -15.11 -8.08 9.60
CA LEU A 65 -14.52 -8.79 8.46
C LEU A 65 -15.06 -8.28 7.11
N LEU A 66 -16.36 -8.01 7.02
CA LEU A 66 -16.95 -7.40 5.82
C LEU A 66 -16.38 -6.02 5.54
N TYR A 67 -16.28 -5.16 6.55
CA TYR A 67 -15.67 -3.83 6.37
C TYR A 67 -14.21 -3.91 5.95
N LEU A 68 -13.43 -4.83 6.55
CA LEU A 68 -12.03 -5.03 6.20
C LEU A 68 -11.86 -5.52 4.75
N PHE A 69 -12.76 -6.40 4.31
CA PHE A 69 -12.79 -6.89 2.93
C PHE A 69 -13.18 -5.78 1.94
N LEU A 70 -14.21 -4.98 2.24
CA LEU A 70 -14.59 -3.86 1.36
C LEU A 70 -13.47 -2.81 1.26
N LEU A 71 -12.95 -2.34 2.41
CA LEU A 71 -11.92 -1.29 2.43
C LEU A 71 -10.60 -1.79 1.86
N GLY A 72 -10.10 -2.94 2.32
CA GLY A 72 -8.79 -3.45 1.91
C GLY A 72 -8.83 -4.22 0.59
N GLY A 73 -9.81 -5.10 0.43
CA GLY A 73 -9.91 -6.00 -0.72
C GLY A 73 -10.43 -5.32 -1.97
N ILE A 74 -11.40 -4.39 -1.85
CA ILE A 74 -12.00 -3.73 -3.01
C ILE A 74 -11.39 -2.33 -3.19
N PHE A 75 -11.67 -1.40 -2.29
CA PHE A 75 -11.31 0.01 -2.49
C PHE A 75 -9.79 0.24 -2.54
N TYR A 76 -9.04 -0.32 -1.60
CA TYR A 76 -7.58 -0.18 -1.59
C TYR A 76 -6.91 -0.91 -2.75
N MET A 77 -7.41 -2.10 -3.13
CA MET A 77 -6.91 -2.82 -4.31
C MET A 77 -7.13 -2.00 -5.58
N MET A 78 -8.32 -1.42 -5.77
CA MET A 78 -8.62 -0.58 -6.93
C MET A 78 -7.73 0.66 -6.95
N GLN A 79 -7.62 1.35 -5.80
CA GLN A 79 -6.78 2.54 -5.65
C GLN A 79 -5.31 2.24 -5.96
N SER A 80 -4.77 1.15 -5.40
CA SER A 80 -3.40 0.72 -5.69
C SER A 80 -3.25 0.36 -7.17
N SER A 81 -4.21 -0.36 -7.76
CA SER A 81 -4.14 -0.76 -9.17
C SER A 81 -4.11 0.46 -10.10
N PHE A 82 -4.98 1.44 -9.88
CA PHE A 82 -5.01 2.67 -10.67
C PHE A 82 -3.75 3.51 -10.50
N TYR A 83 -3.21 3.60 -9.28
CA TYR A 83 -1.95 4.30 -9.05
C TYR A 83 -0.78 3.64 -9.78
N PHE A 84 -0.58 2.33 -9.64
CA PHE A 84 0.54 1.65 -10.28
C PHE A 84 0.39 1.55 -11.80
N GLN A 85 -0.85 1.53 -12.32
CA GLN A 85 -1.10 1.69 -13.75
C GLN A 85 -0.77 3.10 -14.23
N SER A 86 -1.15 4.15 -13.50
CA SER A 86 -0.86 5.52 -13.94
C SER A 86 0.64 5.78 -14.06
N VAL A 87 1.46 5.19 -13.17
CA VAL A 87 2.94 5.26 -13.24
C VAL A 87 3.50 4.70 -14.55
N LYS A 88 2.77 3.87 -15.30
CA LYS A 88 3.17 3.42 -16.64
C LYS A 88 2.93 4.46 -17.74
N TYR A 89 1.98 5.36 -17.54
CA TYR A 89 1.54 6.32 -18.55
C TYR A 89 2.01 7.74 -18.28
N ILE A 90 2.25 8.09 -17.02
CA ILE A 90 2.69 9.42 -16.60
C ILE A 90 3.93 9.33 -15.69
N PRO A 91 4.74 10.41 -15.60
CA PRO A 91 5.87 10.46 -14.67
C PRO A 91 5.44 10.15 -13.24
N SER A 92 6.25 9.38 -12.53
CA SER A 92 5.97 8.96 -11.14
C SER A 92 5.74 10.13 -10.19
N SER A 93 6.47 11.23 -10.37
CA SER A 93 6.29 12.47 -9.60
C SER A 93 4.92 13.11 -9.83
N LEU A 94 4.42 13.11 -11.06
CA LEU A 94 3.09 13.62 -11.40
C LEU A 94 1.99 12.71 -10.85
N ALA A 95 2.15 11.39 -10.94
CA ALA A 95 1.23 10.43 -10.35
C ALA A 95 1.12 10.61 -8.83
N ALA A 96 2.25 10.81 -8.15
CA ALA A 96 2.28 11.08 -6.71
C ALA A 96 1.61 12.42 -6.38
N LEU A 97 1.89 13.49 -7.14
CA LEU A 97 1.26 14.79 -6.94
C LEU A 97 -0.27 14.71 -7.04
N LEU A 98 -0.79 14.02 -8.07
CA LEU A 98 -2.22 13.80 -8.24
C LEU A 98 -2.82 13.01 -7.08
N LEU A 99 -2.11 11.98 -6.58
CA LEU A 99 -2.55 11.22 -5.42
C LEU A 99 -2.66 12.10 -4.18
N TYR A 100 -1.73 13.05 -3.97
CA TYR A 100 -1.76 13.98 -2.84
C TYR A 100 -2.84 15.07 -2.94
N LEU A 101 -3.61 15.12 -4.03
CA LEU A 101 -4.85 15.92 -4.10
C LEU A 101 -6.02 15.25 -3.35
N ASN A 102 -5.82 14.03 -2.82
CA ASN A 102 -6.85 13.32 -2.05
C ASN A 102 -7.54 14.14 -0.93
N PRO A 103 -6.91 15.12 -0.23
CA PRO A 103 -7.61 15.88 0.81
C PRO A 103 -8.75 16.77 0.29
N ILE A 104 -8.80 17.04 -1.02
CA ILE A 104 -9.88 17.83 -1.64
C ILE A 104 -11.12 16.94 -1.89
N PHE A 105 -10.91 15.64 -2.06
CA PHE A 105 -11.97 14.67 -2.38
C PHE A 105 -12.53 13.94 -1.16
N VAL A 106 -11.88 14.09 0.00
CA VAL A 106 -12.22 13.44 1.28
C VAL A 106 -13.09 14.35 2.14
#